data_AF-A0AAW0TKX3-F1
#
_entry.id   AF-A0AAW0TKX3-F1
#
_cell.length_a   1.000
_cell.length_b   1.000
_cell.length_c   1.000
_cell.angle_alpha   90.00
_cell.angle_beta   90.00
_cell.angle_gamma   90.00
#
_symmetry.space_group_name_H-M   'P 1'
#
loop_
_entity.id
_entity.type
_entity.pdbx_description
1 polymer ?
#
loop_
_entity_poly.entity_id
_entity_poly.type
_entity_poly.pdbx_seq_one_letter_code
_entity_poly.pdbx_strand_id
1 'polypeptide(L)'
;MSYRELRNCTEMLRALGFRRLISVENFRSPNFPLVAEILAWLVHRFDPKADLPTDIDTEQDRVIFIRSVAQFMAAKAHVRLNTKRLYQSDGYAVQEILKGLSILYAAIQNSDGQNIYEEHSETTLNFDVSNKISELKHIRSLASEITSRGATLYDLLRREVDLRETRTTIINRQLELTEVELGMREAIQACDDEVKRNQVSIENVDSDQASLQAKIEKKKTGLDRGQKRLLTLKKVRPAFMDEYEKLEQDLRRQYESFVQKFISLSYLENQLDDYDRHEQEKMAERESATMRMLERLRTEENRLGSAAEDSDDSEDDDDDEDDDDDDDEELLKDMKDKIVEKQGKKSAGKGGQ
;
A
#
# COMPACT_ATOMS: atom_id res chain seq x y z
N MET A 1 1.27 20.75 -11.40
CA MET A 1 1.67 20.66 -12.81
C MET A 1 3.10 20.22 -12.91
N SER A 2 3.39 19.20 -13.73
CA SER A 2 4.77 18.75 -13.95
C SER A 2 5.41 19.57 -15.08
N TYR A 3 6.70 19.94 -14.92
CA TYR A 3 7.48 20.58 -15.99
C TYR A 3 7.44 19.79 -17.30
N ARG A 4 7.35 18.45 -17.20
CA ARG A 4 7.20 17.54 -18.33
C ARG A 4 5.93 17.81 -19.14
N GLU A 5 4.80 18.08 -18.48
CA GLU A 5 3.51 18.35 -19.15
C GLU A 5 3.57 19.67 -19.93
N LEU A 6 4.17 20.72 -19.35
CA LEU A 6 4.34 22.00 -20.02
C LEU A 6 5.23 21.87 -21.26
N ARG A 7 6.38 21.19 -21.12
CA ARG A 7 7.29 20.94 -22.24
C ARG A 7 6.59 20.15 -23.35
N ASN A 8 5.92 19.06 -23.00
CA ASN A 8 5.18 18.24 -23.96
C ASN A 8 4.12 19.06 -24.72
N CYS A 9 3.35 19.89 -24.01
CA CYS A 9 2.35 20.74 -24.65
C CYS A 9 2.97 21.71 -25.67
N THR A 10 4.06 22.38 -25.28
CA THR A 10 4.76 23.31 -26.19
C THR A 10 5.36 22.62 -27.41
N GLU A 11 5.93 21.42 -27.24
CA GLU A 11 6.49 20.64 -28.35
C GLU A 11 5.39 20.14 -29.30
N MET A 12 4.28 19.62 -28.76
CA MET A 12 3.17 19.12 -29.55
C MET A 12 2.46 20.24 -30.31
N LEU A 13 2.28 21.42 -29.70
CA LEU A 13 1.73 22.59 -30.39
C LEU A 13 2.62 23.02 -31.56
N ARG A 14 3.94 23.03 -31.37
CA ARG A 14 4.90 23.34 -32.43
C ARG A 14 4.83 22.31 -33.56
N ALA A 15 4.88 21.03 -33.23
CA ALA A 15 4.84 19.94 -34.21
C ALA A 15 3.52 19.89 -35.00
N LEU A 16 2.40 20.19 -34.34
CA LEU A 16 1.11 20.28 -35.00
C LEU A 16 0.95 21.58 -35.83
N GLY A 17 1.89 22.53 -35.76
CA GLY A 17 1.88 23.76 -36.57
C GLY A 17 1.10 24.93 -35.96
N PHE A 18 1.05 25.04 -34.64
CA PHE A 18 0.55 26.25 -33.97
C PHE A 18 1.49 27.43 -34.25
N ARG A 19 0.95 28.52 -34.80
CA ARG A 19 1.76 29.62 -35.39
C ARG A 19 2.52 30.46 -34.35
N ARG A 20 1.96 30.62 -33.15
CA ARG A 20 2.55 31.45 -32.09
C ARG A 20 3.56 30.64 -31.28
N LEU A 21 4.74 31.20 -31.05
CA LEU A 21 5.75 30.60 -30.17
C LEU A 21 5.28 30.66 -28.72
N ILE A 22 5.23 29.51 -28.06
CA ILE A 22 4.83 29.39 -26.65
C ILE A 22 6.03 28.89 -25.84
N SER A 23 6.32 29.60 -24.75
CA SER A 23 7.29 29.20 -23.74
C SER A 23 6.57 28.59 -22.53
N VAL A 24 7.31 27.74 -21.79
CA VAL A 24 6.89 27.19 -20.50
C VAL A 24 6.51 28.29 -19.49
N GLU A 25 7.14 29.47 -19.60
CA GLU A 25 6.87 30.61 -18.71
C GLU A 25 5.47 31.20 -18.90
N ASN A 26 4.87 31.07 -20.09
CA ASN A 26 3.56 31.66 -20.39
C ASN A 26 2.40 31.07 -19.54
N PHE A 27 2.61 29.91 -18.91
CA PHE A 27 1.63 29.24 -18.06
C PHE A 27 2.00 29.24 -16.57
N ARG A 28 3.08 29.94 -16.18
CA ARG A 28 3.42 30.14 -14.75
C ARG A 28 2.44 31.07 -14.05
N SER A 29 1.83 31.99 -14.79
CA SER A 29 0.74 32.86 -14.33
C SER A 29 -0.48 32.67 -15.25
N PRO A 30 -1.71 32.90 -14.75
CA PRO A 30 -2.92 32.84 -15.57
C PRO A 30 -2.83 33.71 -16.83
N ASN A 31 -3.00 33.10 -18.00
CA ASN A 31 -2.97 33.77 -19.30
C ASN A 31 -4.14 33.28 -20.17
N PHE A 32 -5.33 33.80 -19.86
CA PHE A 32 -6.57 33.42 -20.56
C PHE A 32 -6.53 33.69 -22.06
N PRO A 33 -6.05 34.85 -22.56
CA PRO A 33 -6.01 35.11 -24.00
C PRO A 33 -5.21 34.05 -24.78
N LEU A 34 -4.08 33.60 -24.22
CA LEU A 34 -3.29 32.54 -24.84
C LEU A 34 -4.02 31.19 -24.82
N VAL A 35 -4.65 30.84 -23.71
CA VAL A 35 -5.43 29.59 -23.61
C VAL A 35 -6.62 29.60 -24.56
N ALA A 36 -7.32 30.74 -24.70
CA ALA A 36 -8.42 30.91 -25.63
C ALA A 36 -7.95 30.74 -27.09
N GLU A 37 -6.82 31.36 -27.45
CA GLU A 37 -6.22 31.22 -28.78
C GLU A 37 -5.88 29.75 -29.10
N ILE A 38 -5.25 29.04 -28.15
CA ILE A 38 -4.89 27.63 -28.31
C ILE A 38 -6.13 26.75 -28.44
N LEU A 39 -7.15 26.97 -27.60
CA LEU A 39 -8.40 26.19 -27.63
C LEU A 39 -9.20 26.43 -28.91
N ALA A 40 -9.30 27.68 -29.35
CA ALA A 40 -9.95 28.02 -30.61
C ALA A 40 -9.24 27.33 -31.77
N TRP A 41 -7.92 27.44 -31.83
CA TRP A 41 -7.11 26.75 -32.85
C TRP A 41 -7.31 25.23 -32.80
N LEU A 42 -7.30 24.64 -31.60
CA LEU A 42 -7.47 23.20 -31.41
C LEU A 42 -8.83 22.72 -31.96
N VAL A 43 -9.91 23.43 -31.63
CA VAL A 43 -11.25 23.11 -32.13
C VAL A 43 -11.32 23.16 -33.65
N HIS A 44 -10.74 24.20 -34.27
CA HIS A 44 -10.70 24.32 -35.74
C HIS A 44 -9.87 23.22 -36.42
N ARG A 45 -8.94 22.57 -35.69
CA ARG A 45 -8.21 21.40 -36.19
C ARG A 45 -9.04 20.12 -36.21
N PHE A 46 -10.05 20.01 -35.34
CA PHE A 46 -11.03 18.92 -35.38
C PHE A 46 -12.14 19.20 -36.40
N ASP A 47 -12.58 20.45 -36.53
CA ASP A 47 -13.59 20.85 -37.50
C ASP A 47 -13.35 22.30 -37.99
N PRO A 48 -12.92 22.49 -39.25
CA PRO A 48 -12.69 23.82 -39.80
C PRO A 48 -13.92 24.72 -39.86
N LYS A 49 -15.14 24.16 -39.75
CA LYS A 49 -16.42 24.89 -39.78
C LYS A 49 -17.01 25.12 -38.39
N ALA A 50 -16.26 24.81 -37.32
CA ALA A 50 -16.74 25.05 -35.96
C ALA A 50 -16.95 26.55 -35.70
N ASP A 51 -18.16 26.90 -35.27
CA ASP A 51 -18.48 28.27 -34.87
C ASP A 51 -18.24 28.40 -33.36
N LEU A 52 -17.31 29.29 -32.99
CA LEU A 52 -16.95 29.58 -31.61
C LEU A 52 -17.17 31.07 -31.32
N PRO A 53 -17.64 31.42 -30.11
CA PRO A 53 -17.68 32.82 -29.67
C PRO A 53 -16.30 33.47 -29.82
N THR A 54 -16.25 34.66 -30.42
CA THR A 54 -15.00 35.39 -30.67
C THR A 54 -14.68 36.41 -29.58
N ASP A 55 -15.68 36.86 -28.83
CA ASP A 55 -15.50 37.80 -27.71
C ASP A 55 -15.01 37.06 -26.46
N ILE A 56 -13.97 37.62 -25.82
CA ILE A 56 -13.36 37.13 -24.58
C ILE A 56 -13.00 38.27 -23.62
N ASP A 57 -13.52 39.48 -23.87
CA ASP A 57 -13.13 40.67 -23.13
C ASP A 57 -13.74 40.67 -21.73
N THR A 58 -15.01 40.25 -21.60
CA THR A 58 -15.70 40.15 -20.30
C THR A 58 -15.60 38.75 -19.68
N GLU A 59 -15.75 38.66 -18.36
CA GLU A 59 -15.79 37.38 -17.65
C GLU A 59 -16.92 36.47 -18.15
N GLN A 60 -18.06 37.05 -18.51
CA GLN A 60 -19.20 36.30 -19.02
C GLN A 60 -18.87 35.67 -20.38
N ASP A 61 -18.25 36.43 -21.27
CA ASP A 61 -17.88 35.96 -22.60
C ASP A 61 -16.83 34.84 -22.53
N ARG A 62 -15.87 34.96 -21.61
CA ARG A 62 -14.89 33.89 -21.33
C ARG A 62 -15.54 32.60 -20.86
N VAL A 63 -16.55 32.69 -19.99
CA VAL A 63 -17.30 31.50 -19.53
C VAL A 63 -18.09 30.87 -20.66
N ILE A 64 -18.72 31.68 -21.52
CA ILE A 64 -19.45 31.21 -22.69
C ILE A 64 -18.49 30.50 -23.65
N PHE A 65 -17.34 31.12 -23.96
CA PHE A 65 -16.29 30.54 -24.79
C PHE A 65 -15.84 29.16 -24.28
N ILE A 66 -15.45 29.06 -23.00
CA ILE A 66 -14.99 27.80 -22.41
C ILE A 66 -16.08 26.71 -22.44
N ARG A 67 -17.35 27.08 -22.21
CA ARG A 67 -18.48 26.15 -22.29
C ARG A 67 -18.65 25.62 -23.71
N SER A 68 -18.59 26.49 -24.72
CA SER A 68 -18.70 26.12 -26.13
C SER A 68 -17.59 25.17 -26.56
N VAL A 69 -16.34 25.45 -26.17
CA VAL A 69 -15.19 24.57 -26.43
C VAL A 69 -15.38 23.19 -25.77
N ALA A 70 -15.75 23.16 -24.48
CA ALA A 70 -15.92 21.89 -23.78
C ALA A 70 -17.09 21.06 -24.35
N GLN A 71 -18.18 21.70 -24.73
CA GLN A 71 -19.32 21.05 -25.39
C GLN A 71 -18.94 20.48 -26.75
N PHE A 72 -18.21 21.25 -27.57
CA PHE A 72 -17.69 20.79 -28.86
C PHE A 72 -16.79 19.57 -28.68
N MET A 73 -15.80 19.65 -27.78
CA MET A 73 -14.83 18.57 -27.55
C MET A 73 -15.51 17.28 -27.04
N ALA A 74 -16.53 17.40 -26.20
CA ALA A 74 -17.30 16.25 -25.72
C ALA A 74 -18.17 15.63 -26.83
N ALA A 75 -18.80 16.45 -27.68
CA ALA A 75 -19.74 15.98 -28.69
C ALA A 75 -19.06 15.44 -29.95
N LYS A 76 -18.01 16.11 -30.45
CA LYS A 76 -17.35 15.76 -31.72
C LYS A 76 -16.02 15.03 -31.55
N ALA A 77 -15.22 15.40 -30.55
CA ALA A 77 -13.93 14.76 -30.30
C ALA A 77 -14.01 13.63 -29.25
N HIS A 78 -15.18 13.45 -28.61
CA HIS A 78 -15.40 12.53 -27.49
C HIS A 78 -14.43 12.71 -26.31
N VAL A 79 -13.91 13.93 -26.12
CA VAL A 79 -13.01 14.29 -25.02
C VAL A 79 -13.74 15.14 -23.99
N ARG A 80 -13.79 14.67 -22.74
CA ARG A 80 -14.33 15.44 -21.61
C ARG A 80 -13.24 16.34 -21.01
N LEU A 81 -13.44 17.65 -21.09
CA LEU A 81 -12.54 18.67 -20.55
C LEU A 81 -13.08 19.28 -19.26
N ASN A 82 -12.19 19.60 -18.33
CA ASN A 82 -12.54 20.32 -17.11
C ASN A 82 -12.56 21.84 -17.34
N THR A 83 -13.77 22.41 -17.43
CA THR A 83 -14.00 23.84 -17.70
C THR A 83 -13.38 24.77 -16.65
N LYS A 84 -13.35 24.38 -15.37
CA LYS A 84 -12.75 25.18 -14.30
C LYS A 84 -11.24 25.31 -14.48
N ARG A 85 -10.57 24.20 -14.83
CA ARG A 85 -9.12 24.19 -15.08
C ARG A 85 -8.74 24.97 -16.34
N LEU A 86 -9.56 24.87 -17.39
CA LEU A 86 -9.37 25.69 -18.59
C LEU A 86 -9.50 27.19 -18.27
N TYR A 87 -10.50 27.58 -17.48
CA TYR A 87 -10.71 28.98 -17.11
C TYR A 87 -9.59 29.54 -16.23
N GLN A 88 -9.01 28.74 -15.32
CA GLN A 88 -7.84 29.13 -14.52
C GLN A 88 -6.66 29.61 -15.38
N SER A 89 -6.54 29.10 -16.61
CA SER A 89 -5.62 29.57 -17.64
C SER A 89 -4.13 29.56 -17.26
N ASP A 90 -3.77 28.76 -16.26
CA ASP A 90 -2.41 28.53 -15.81
C ASP A 90 -1.97 27.13 -16.26
N GLY A 91 -0.96 26.56 -15.60
CA GLY A 91 -0.53 25.20 -15.89
C GLY A 91 -1.67 24.16 -15.82
N TYR A 92 -2.70 24.31 -14.98
CA TYR A 92 -3.78 23.31 -14.92
C TYR A 92 -4.61 23.27 -16.21
N ALA A 93 -4.71 24.40 -16.93
CA ALA A 93 -5.32 24.43 -18.25
C ALA A 93 -4.55 23.57 -19.25
N VAL A 94 -3.22 23.51 -19.12
CA VAL A 94 -2.34 22.73 -20.01
C VAL A 94 -2.63 21.23 -19.93
N GLN A 95 -2.96 20.69 -18.75
CA GLN A 95 -3.35 19.27 -18.62
C GLN A 95 -4.60 18.95 -19.43
N GLU A 96 -5.54 19.89 -19.51
CA GLU A 96 -6.78 19.72 -20.25
C GLU A 96 -6.56 19.91 -21.75
N ILE A 97 -5.77 20.91 -22.14
CA ILE A 97 -5.37 21.13 -23.55
C ILE A 97 -4.64 19.89 -24.11
N LEU A 98 -3.74 19.30 -23.31
CA LEU A 98 -2.98 18.11 -23.71
C LEU A 98 -3.85 16.93 -24.11
N LYS A 99 -5.03 16.75 -23.51
CA LYS A 99 -5.96 15.66 -23.86
C LYS A 99 -6.42 15.74 -25.32
N GLY A 100 -6.66 16.96 -25.81
CA GLY A 100 -7.01 17.17 -27.21
C GLY A 100 -5.79 17.09 -28.13
N LEU A 101 -4.67 17.71 -27.73
CA LEU A 101 -3.43 17.68 -28.51
C LEU A 101 -2.87 16.27 -28.69
N SER A 102 -2.97 15.40 -27.69
CA SER A 102 -2.46 14.02 -27.78
C SER A 102 -3.16 13.21 -28.84
N ILE A 103 -4.45 13.46 -29.07
CA ILE A 103 -5.20 12.77 -30.12
C ILE A 103 -4.71 13.21 -31.50
N LEU A 104 -4.57 14.52 -31.71
CA LEU A 104 -4.08 15.05 -32.98
C LEU A 104 -2.62 14.66 -33.23
N TYR A 105 -1.78 14.71 -32.21
CA TYR A 105 -0.36 14.38 -32.31
C TYR A 105 -0.14 12.88 -32.58
N ALA A 106 -0.91 12.01 -31.92
CA ALA A 106 -0.88 10.57 -32.21
C ALA A 106 -1.34 10.27 -33.64
N ALA A 107 -2.33 11.01 -34.16
CA ALA A 107 -2.77 10.85 -35.55
C ALA A 107 -1.66 11.22 -36.55
N ILE A 108 -0.88 12.29 -36.28
CA ILE A 108 0.28 12.65 -37.13
C ILE A 108 1.41 11.62 -37.02
N GLN A 109 1.75 11.18 -35.82
CA GLN A 109 2.78 10.14 -35.60
C GLN A 109 2.43 8.83 -36.34
N ASN A 110 1.14 8.49 -36.43
CA ASN A 110 0.69 7.31 -37.15
C ASN A 110 0.61 7.52 -38.68
N SER A 111 0.46 8.77 -39.16
CA SER A 111 0.48 9.07 -40.60
C SER A 111 1.90 9.19 -41.16
N ASP A 112 2.86 9.66 -40.35
CA ASP A 112 4.27 9.75 -40.69
C ASP A 112 4.96 8.39 -40.46
N GLY A 113 4.47 7.35 -41.15
CA GLY A 113 4.90 5.94 -41.06
C GLY A 113 6.36 5.69 -41.46
N GLN A 114 7.30 6.25 -40.70
CA GLN A 114 8.73 6.18 -40.93
C GLN A 114 9.62 6.33 -39.70
N ASN A 115 9.14 5.98 -38.49
CA ASN A 115 10.03 5.74 -37.34
C ASN A 115 9.73 4.37 -36.69
N ILE A 116 10.02 3.31 -37.45
CA ILE A 116 10.09 1.92 -36.94
C ILE A 116 11.53 1.57 -36.50
N TYR A 117 12.49 2.49 -36.63
CA TYR A 117 13.87 2.25 -36.25
C TYR A 117 14.40 3.41 -35.39
N GLU A 118 14.91 3.05 -34.21
CA GLU A 118 15.57 3.90 -33.19
C GLU A 118 14.58 4.75 -32.37
N GLU A 119 14.40 4.57 -31.06
CA GLU A 119 15.36 4.26 -30.00
C GLU A 119 14.58 3.54 -28.89
N HIS A 120 15.03 2.34 -28.49
CA HIS A 120 14.66 1.78 -27.20
C HIS A 120 15.31 2.63 -26.10
N SER A 121 14.83 3.86 -25.92
CA SER A 121 14.93 4.54 -24.65
C SER A 121 14.06 3.73 -23.71
N GLU A 122 14.70 3.09 -22.73
CA GLU A 122 14.11 2.57 -21.49
C GLU A 122 13.31 3.68 -20.78
N THR A 123 12.22 4.11 -21.39
CA THR A 123 11.11 4.67 -20.67
C THR A 123 10.47 3.43 -20.10
N THR A 124 10.54 3.27 -18.79
CA THR A 124 9.68 2.37 -18.02
C THR A 124 8.24 2.67 -18.43
N LEU A 125 7.79 2.05 -19.52
CA LEU A 125 6.40 1.89 -19.85
C LEU A 125 5.93 0.94 -18.75
N ASN A 126 5.51 1.54 -17.64
CA ASN A 126 4.60 0.91 -16.71
C ASN A 126 3.38 0.57 -17.55
N PHE A 127 3.44 -0.57 -18.22
CA PHE A 127 2.34 -1.22 -18.87
C PHE A 127 1.40 -1.47 -17.71
N ASP A 128 0.44 -0.56 -17.54
CA ASP A 128 -0.56 -0.68 -16.49
C ASP A 128 -1.52 -1.78 -16.93
N VAL A 129 -1.03 -3.02 -16.81
CA VAL A 129 -1.76 -4.24 -17.10
C VAL A 129 -3.04 -4.23 -16.26
N SER A 130 -3.05 -3.60 -15.08
CA SER A 130 -4.23 -3.44 -14.23
C SER A 130 -5.36 -2.69 -14.92
N ASN A 131 -5.07 -1.57 -15.60
CA ASN A 131 -6.06 -0.80 -16.34
C ASN A 131 -6.54 -1.50 -17.63
N LYS A 132 -5.69 -2.29 -18.28
CA LYS A 132 -6.06 -3.07 -19.49
C LYS A 132 -6.63 -4.46 -19.19
N ILE A 133 -6.51 -4.97 -17.96
CA ILE A 133 -7.05 -6.28 -17.58
C ILE A 133 -8.58 -6.29 -17.69
N SER A 134 -9.26 -5.20 -17.32
CA SER A 134 -10.71 -5.07 -17.46
C SER A 134 -11.13 -5.10 -18.93
N GLU A 135 -10.42 -4.36 -19.78
CA GLU A 135 -10.63 -4.35 -21.24
C GLU A 135 -10.35 -5.72 -21.85
N LEU A 136 -9.28 -6.41 -21.45
CA LEU A 136 -8.95 -7.76 -21.92
C LEU A 136 -10.00 -8.79 -21.48
N LYS A 137 -10.54 -8.67 -20.26
CA LYS A 137 -11.66 -9.50 -19.81
C LYS A 137 -12.91 -9.23 -20.64
N HIS A 138 -13.19 -7.96 -20.95
CA HIS A 138 -14.31 -7.58 -21.78
C HIS A 138 -14.18 -8.10 -23.23
N ILE A 139 -12.99 -7.96 -23.84
CA ILE A 139 -12.69 -8.51 -25.18
C ILE A 139 -12.84 -10.02 -25.20
N ARG A 140 -12.36 -10.74 -24.17
CA ARG A 140 -12.54 -12.20 -24.06
C ARG A 140 -14.02 -12.58 -23.94
N SER A 141 -14.80 -11.82 -23.17
CA SER A 141 -16.24 -12.01 -23.06
C SER A 141 -16.93 -11.80 -24.41
N LEU A 142 -16.61 -10.72 -25.12
CA LEU A 142 -17.16 -10.43 -26.45
C LEU A 142 -16.78 -11.49 -27.47
N ALA A 143 -15.53 -11.97 -27.46
CA ALA A 143 -15.10 -13.07 -28.34
C ALA A 143 -15.87 -14.37 -28.06
N SER A 144 -16.15 -14.67 -26.79
CA SER A 144 -17.00 -15.79 -26.41
C SER A 144 -18.44 -15.59 -26.87
N GLU A 145 -18.97 -14.38 -26.76
CA GLU A 145 -20.32 -14.04 -27.22
C GLU A 145 -20.45 -14.13 -28.74
N ILE A 146 -19.45 -13.68 -29.50
CA ILE A 146 -19.41 -13.85 -30.97
C ILE A 146 -19.47 -15.33 -31.33
N THR A 147 -18.70 -16.17 -30.64
CA THR A 147 -18.70 -17.61 -30.88
C THR A 147 -20.07 -18.24 -30.53
N SER A 148 -20.65 -17.85 -29.39
CA SER A 148 -21.98 -18.31 -28.97
C SER A 148 -23.08 -17.87 -29.95
N ARG A 149 -23.10 -16.58 -30.33
CA ARG A 149 -24.05 -16.04 -31.32
C ARG A 149 -23.86 -16.68 -32.69
N GLY A 150 -22.62 -16.95 -33.08
CA GLY A 150 -22.30 -17.67 -34.32
C GLY A 150 -22.87 -19.09 -34.33
N ALA A 151 -22.72 -19.83 -33.24
CA ALA A 151 -23.33 -21.16 -33.08
C ALA A 151 -24.86 -21.08 -33.11
N THR A 152 -25.43 -20.11 -32.38
CA THR A 152 -26.89 -19.90 -32.35
C THR A 152 -27.43 -19.57 -33.74
N LEU A 153 -26.73 -18.69 -34.48
CA LEU A 153 -27.08 -18.33 -35.84
C LEU A 153 -26.97 -19.53 -36.80
N TYR A 154 -25.91 -20.33 -36.67
CA TYR A 154 -25.74 -21.55 -37.45
C TYR A 154 -26.91 -22.52 -37.23
N ASP A 155 -27.32 -22.75 -35.98
CA ASP A 155 -28.46 -23.62 -35.65
C ASP A 155 -29.80 -23.07 -36.17
N LEU A 156 -30.00 -21.74 -36.08
CA LEU A 156 -31.19 -21.08 -36.63
C LEU A 156 -31.24 -21.16 -38.16
N LEU A 157 -30.13 -20.89 -38.85
CA LEU A 157 -30.04 -21.00 -40.30
C LEU A 157 -30.21 -22.44 -40.78
N ARG A 158 -29.68 -23.41 -40.03
CA ARG A 158 -29.86 -24.84 -40.33
C ARG A 158 -31.35 -25.23 -40.29
N ARG A 159 -32.12 -24.67 -39.36
CA ARG A 159 -33.57 -24.87 -39.26
C ARG A 159 -34.37 -24.09 -40.28
N GLU A 160 -33.81 -23.08 -40.94
CA GLU A 160 -34.55 -22.23 -41.89
C GLU A 160 -35.15 -23.02 -43.05
N VAL A 161 -34.50 -24.10 -43.50
CA VAL A 161 -35.02 -24.94 -44.59
C VAL A 161 -36.38 -25.56 -44.20
N ASP A 162 -36.46 -26.14 -43.01
CA ASP A 162 -37.70 -26.75 -42.48
C ASP A 162 -38.73 -25.67 -42.07
N LEU A 163 -38.24 -24.59 -41.47
CA LEU A 163 -39.06 -23.45 -41.03
C LEU A 163 -39.69 -22.71 -42.21
N ARG A 164 -39.02 -22.65 -43.37
CA ARG A 164 -39.52 -21.98 -44.56
C ARG A 164 -40.73 -22.72 -45.14
N GLU A 165 -40.69 -24.04 -45.19
CA GLU A 165 -41.81 -24.85 -45.67
C GLU A 165 -43.00 -24.71 -44.71
N THR A 166 -42.80 -24.92 -43.41
CA THR A 166 -43.84 -24.73 -42.39
C THR A 166 -44.41 -23.31 -42.38
N ARG A 167 -43.57 -22.28 -42.49
CA ARG A 167 -44.01 -20.87 -42.62
C ARG A 167 -44.88 -20.67 -43.85
N THR A 168 -44.48 -21.21 -45.01
CA THR A 168 -45.25 -21.09 -46.26
C THR A 168 -46.61 -21.80 -46.13
N THR A 169 -46.63 -22.97 -45.50
CA THR A 169 -47.87 -23.72 -45.21
C THR A 169 -48.79 -22.96 -44.26
N ILE A 170 -48.26 -22.36 -43.19
CA ILE A 170 -49.05 -21.55 -42.25
C ILE A 170 -49.55 -20.25 -42.90
N ILE A 171 -48.73 -19.55 -43.69
CA ILE A 171 -49.13 -18.32 -44.39
C ILE A 171 -50.25 -18.59 -45.40
N ASN A 172 -50.17 -19.72 -46.11
CA ASN A 172 -51.17 -20.11 -47.09
C ASN A 172 -52.41 -20.76 -46.44
N ARG A 173 -52.37 -21.04 -45.13
CA ARG A 173 -53.50 -21.57 -44.39
C ARG A 173 -54.57 -20.49 -44.27
N GLN A 174 -55.80 -20.81 -44.65
CA GLN A 174 -56.95 -19.97 -44.34
C GLN A 174 -57.13 -19.94 -42.81
N LEU A 175 -57.14 -18.74 -42.25
CA LEU A 175 -57.34 -18.55 -40.81
C LEU A 175 -58.76 -18.97 -40.43
N GLU A 176 -58.87 -20.09 -39.73
CA GLU A 176 -60.12 -20.52 -39.11
C GLU A 176 -60.39 -19.65 -37.89
N LEU A 177 -61.46 -18.86 -37.95
CA LEU A 177 -61.83 -17.89 -36.91
C LEU A 177 -61.92 -18.56 -35.53
N THR A 178 -62.42 -19.80 -35.48
CA THR A 178 -62.59 -20.57 -34.24
C THR A 178 -61.26 -20.95 -33.60
N GLU A 179 -60.23 -21.28 -34.37
CA GLU A 179 -58.89 -21.60 -33.83
C GLU A 179 -58.19 -20.33 -33.32
N VAL A 180 -58.34 -19.23 -34.05
CA VAL A 180 -57.80 -17.93 -33.63
C VAL A 180 -58.45 -17.49 -32.31
N GLU A 181 -59.77 -17.62 -32.21
CA GLU A 181 -60.51 -17.29 -30.99
C GLU A 181 -60.10 -18.18 -29.80
N LEU A 182 -59.88 -19.47 -30.03
CA LEU A 182 -59.37 -20.39 -29.00
C LEU A 182 -57.96 -19.99 -28.54
N GLY A 183 -57.04 -19.76 -29.48
CA GLY A 183 -55.68 -19.33 -29.15
C GLY A 183 -55.64 -17.98 -28.43
N MET A 184 -56.54 -17.05 -28.78
CA MET A 184 -56.69 -15.79 -28.04
C MET A 184 -57.19 -16.03 -26.61
N ARG A 185 -58.16 -16.93 -26.39
CA ARG A 185 -58.61 -17.29 -25.03
C ARG A 185 -57.50 -17.93 -24.21
N GLU A 186 -56.72 -18.83 -24.80
CA GLU A 186 -55.57 -19.46 -24.13
C GLU A 186 -54.49 -18.43 -23.78
N ALA A 187 -54.19 -17.49 -24.68
CA ALA A 187 -53.24 -16.42 -24.43
C ALA A 187 -53.71 -15.48 -23.30
N ILE A 188 -55.01 -15.15 -23.26
CA ILE A 188 -55.61 -14.36 -22.17
C ILE A 188 -55.46 -15.13 -20.84
N GLN A 189 -55.79 -16.41 -20.83
CA GLN A 189 -55.68 -17.25 -19.63
C GLN A 189 -54.22 -17.35 -19.14
N ALA A 190 -53.27 -17.54 -20.06
CA ALA A 190 -51.85 -17.58 -19.72
C ALA A 190 -51.36 -16.24 -19.13
N CYS A 191 -51.83 -15.12 -19.67
CA CYS A 191 -51.55 -13.79 -19.16
C CYS A 191 -52.15 -13.59 -17.76
N ASP A 192 -53.41 -14.01 -17.54
CA ASP A 192 -54.05 -13.95 -16.22
C ASP A 192 -53.31 -14.79 -15.17
N ASP A 193 -52.83 -15.97 -15.56
CA ASP A 193 -52.06 -16.83 -14.66
C ASP A 193 -50.66 -16.25 -14.36
N GLU A 194 -50.06 -15.55 -15.32
CA GLU A 194 -48.82 -14.79 -15.10
C GLU A 194 -49.06 -13.60 -14.16
N VAL A 195 -50.15 -12.85 -14.35
CA VAL A 195 -50.54 -11.75 -13.46
C VAL A 195 -50.73 -12.26 -12.02
N LYS A 196 -51.42 -13.40 -11.84
CA LYS A 196 -51.60 -14.01 -10.50
C LYS A 196 -50.27 -14.43 -9.89
N ARG A 197 -49.37 -15.05 -10.66
CA ARG A 197 -48.03 -15.41 -10.17
C ARG A 197 -47.22 -14.19 -9.74
N ASN A 198 -47.26 -13.13 -10.56
CA ASN A 198 -46.57 -11.88 -10.25
C ASN A 198 -47.16 -11.22 -9.00
N GLN A 199 -48.48 -11.26 -8.83
CA GLN A 199 -49.14 -10.73 -7.64
C GLN A 199 -48.67 -11.44 -6.36
N VAL A 200 -48.61 -12.78 -6.37
CA VAL A 200 -48.07 -13.55 -5.22
C VAL A 200 -46.60 -13.20 -4.97
N SER A 201 -45.81 -13.02 -6.03
CA SER A 201 -44.41 -12.60 -5.88
C SER A 201 -44.28 -11.22 -5.25
N ILE A 202 -45.15 -10.28 -5.59
CA ILE A 202 -45.17 -8.93 -5.00
C ILE A 202 -45.49 -9.03 -3.51
N GLU A 203 -46.52 -9.79 -3.13
CA GLU A 203 -46.92 -9.97 -1.74
C GLU A 203 -45.79 -10.61 -0.88
N ASN A 204 -45.06 -11.57 -1.46
CA ASN A 204 -43.90 -12.17 -0.81
C ASN A 204 -42.78 -11.13 -0.59
N VAL A 205 -42.49 -10.31 -1.61
CA VAL A 205 -41.48 -9.26 -1.52
C VAL A 205 -41.87 -8.20 -0.49
N ASP A 206 -43.14 -7.82 -0.42
CA ASP A 206 -43.64 -6.87 0.57
C ASP A 206 -43.48 -7.41 2.01
N SER A 207 -43.79 -8.70 2.22
CA SER A 207 -43.58 -9.38 3.50
C SER A 207 -42.10 -9.43 3.89
N ASP A 208 -41.22 -9.78 2.95
CA ASP A 208 -39.77 -9.80 3.16
C ASP A 208 -39.21 -8.41 3.45
N GLN A 209 -39.69 -7.38 2.73
CA GLN A 209 -39.34 -6.00 2.96
C GLN A 209 -39.73 -5.55 4.38
N ALA A 210 -40.95 -5.87 4.84
CA ALA A 210 -41.40 -5.54 6.19
C ALA A 210 -40.53 -6.24 7.26
N SER A 211 -40.21 -7.52 7.05
CA SER A 211 -39.33 -8.30 7.93
C SER A 211 -37.92 -7.72 8.02
N LEU A 212 -37.34 -7.35 6.88
CA LEU A 212 -36.01 -6.72 6.82
C LEU A 212 -36.03 -5.33 7.48
N GLN A 213 -37.07 -4.54 7.25
CA GLN A 213 -37.20 -3.23 7.88
C GLN A 213 -37.27 -3.33 9.42
N ALA A 214 -38.01 -4.30 9.95
CA ALA A 214 -38.06 -4.57 11.38
C ALA A 214 -36.68 -4.98 11.95
N LYS A 215 -35.92 -5.82 11.22
CA LYS A 215 -34.55 -6.19 11.59
C LYS A 215 -33.61 -4.99 11.58
N ILE A 216 -33.71 -4.12 10.58
CA ILE A 216 -32.92 -2.89 10.47
C ILE A 216 -33.19 -1.97 11.66
N GLU A 217 -34.45 -1.72 12.02
CA GLU A 217 -34.79 -0.87 13.16
C GLU A 217 -34.32 -1.47 14.50
N LYS A 218 -34.43 -2.79 14.67
CA LYS A 218 -33.86 -3.47 15.85
C LYS A 218 -32.34 -3.33 15.92
N LYS A 219 -31.63 -3.37 14.79
CA LYS A 219 -30.19 -3.16 14.73
C LYS A 219 -29.81 -1.70 14.97
N LYS A 220 -30.53 -0.73 14.42
CA LYS A 220 -30.31 0.71 14.65
C LYS A 220 -30.47 1.07 16.12
N THR A 221 -31.55 0.61 16.76
CA THR A 221 -31.78 0.85 18.19
C THR A 221 -30.72 0.19 19.07
N GLY A 222 -30.26 -1.02 18.71
CA GLY A 222 -29.13 -1.68 19.37
C GLY A 222 -27.81 -0.90 19.20
N LEU A 223 -27.55 -0.39 18.00
CA LEU A 223 -26.37 0.43 17.68
C LEU A 223 -26.37 1.73 18.50
N ASP A 224 -27.49 2.45 18.55
CA ASP A 224 -27.62 3.70 19.30
C ASP A 224 -27.39 3.48 20.81
N ARG A 225 -27.96 2.40 21.37
CA ARG A 225 -27.68 2.00 22.77
C ARG A 225 -26.19 1.69 22.98
N GLY A 226 -25.58 0.95 22.06
CA GLY A 226 -24.15 0.63 22.11
C GLY A 226 -23.26 1.87 22.03
N GLN A 227 -23.57 2.80 21.13
CA GLN A 227 -22.89 4.08 20.96
C GLN A 227 -23.01 4.95 22.21
N LYS A 228 -24.21 5.07 22.78
CA LYS A 228 -24.43 5.78 24.05
C LYS A 228 -23.62 5.16 25.19
N ARG A 229 -23.62 3.83 25.32
CA ARG A 229 -22.80 3.12 26.33
C ARG A 229 -21.31 3.37 26.12
N LEU A 230 -20.83 3.32 24.88
CA LEU A 230 -19.43 3.60 24.54
C LEU A 230 -19.05 5.04 24.89
N LEU A 231 -19.90 6.02 24.58
CA LEU A 231 -19.68 7.42 24.94
C LEU A 231 -19.60 7.61 26.45
N THR A 232 -20.48 6.94 27.22
CA THR A 232 -20.41 6.96 28.68
C THR A 232 -19.10 6.34 29.18
N LEU A 233 -18.71 5.17 28.65
CA LEU A 233 -17.46 4.51 29.03
C LEU A 233 -16.22 5.35 28.69
N LYS A 234 -16.22 6.05 27.56
CA LYS A 234 -15.13 6.97 27.19
C LYS A 234 -15.04 8.19 28.10
N LYS A 235 -16.15 8.64 28.67
CA LYS A 235 -16.18 9.78 29.61
C LYS A 235 -15.76 9.38 31.01
N VAL A 236 -15.99 8.13 31.41
CA VAL A 236 -15.66 7.65 32.75
C VAL A 236 -14.18 7.27 32.78
N ARG A 237 -13.41 7.95 33.63
CA ARG A 237 -12.04 7.55 33.96
C ARG A 237 -12.10 6.28 34.82
N PRO A 238 -11.37 5.20 34.47
CA PRO A 238 -11.36 3.99 35.29
C PRO A 238 -10.83 4.27 36.71
N ALA A 239 -11.46 3.68 37.73
CA ALA A 239 -11.15 3.95 39.13
C ALA A 239 -9.69 3.62 39.53
N PHE A 240 -9.09 2.64 38.87
CA PHE A 240 -7.71 2.22 39.09
C PHE A 240 -6.67 3.10 38.38
N MET A 241 -7.08 4.08 37.55
CA MET A 241 -6.12 4.96 36.86
C MET A 241 -5.33 5.83 37.84
N ASP A 242 -5.95 6.28 38.93
CA ASP A 242 -5.27 7.07 39.96
C ASP A 242 -4.19 6.26 40.68
N GLU A 243 -4.49 5.00 40.99
CA GLU A 243 -3.51 4.09 41.60
C GLU A 243 -2.38 3.76 40.63
N TYR A 244 -2.70 3.54 39.35
CA TYR A 244 -1.71 3.30 38.30
C TYR A 244 -0.74 4.48 38.15
N GLU A 245 -1.25 5.71 38.02
CA GLU A 245 -0.41 6.91 37.87
C GLU A 245 0.47 7.15 39.11
N LYS A 246 -0.05 6.86 40.31
CA LYS A 246 0.74 6.91 41.55
C LYS A 246 1.87 5.88 41.54
N LEU A 247 1.56 4.63 41.20
CA LEU A 247 2.56 3.57 41.10
C LEU A 247 3.62 3.86 40.02
N GLU A 248 3.23 4.48 38.90
CA GLU A 248 4.15 4.89 37.85
C GLU A 248 5.13 5.97 38.36
N GLN A 249 4.63 6.96 39.11
CA GLN A 249 5.48 7.98 39.72
C GLN A 249 6.44 7.37 40.75
N ASP A 250 5.95 6.47 41.59
CA ASP A 250 6.78 5.81 42.59
C ASP A 250 7.84 4.93 41.92
N LEU A 251 7.50 4.22 40.84
CA LEU A 251 8.46 3.46 40.04
C LEU A 251 9.57 4.34 39.47
N ARG A 252 9.24 5.51 38.92
CA ARG A 252 10.23 6.46 38.41
C ARG A 252 11.19 6.93 39.50
N ARG A 253 10.66 7.30 40.67
CA ARG A 253 11.49 7.71 41.82
C ARG A 253 12.42 6.60 42.29
N GLN A 254 11.92 5.37 42.38
CA GLN A 254 12.73 4.22 42.78
C GLN A 254 13.81 3.90 41.74
N TYR A 255 13.49 4.02 40.45
CA TYR A 255 14.46 3.82 39.37
C TYR A 255 15.57 4.88 39.41
N GLU A 256 15.24 6.16 39.61
CA GLU A 256 16.25 7.23 39.76
C GLU A 256 17.19 6.95 40.94
N SER A 257 16.64 6.55 42.09
CA SER A 257 17.41 6.17 43.28
C SER A 257 18.29 4.94 43.01
N PHE A 258 17.76 3.93 42.32
CA PHE A 258 18.51 2.75 41.92
C PHE A 258 19.69 3.12 41.02
N VAL A 259 19.48 3.96 39.98
CA VAL A 259 20.55 4.38 39.06
C VAL A 259 21.65 5.12 39.80
N GLN A 260 21.32 6.04 40.70
CA GLN A 260 22.33 6.76 41.49
C GLN A 260 23.15 5.82 42.37
N LYS A 261 22.48 4.88 43.06
CA LYS A 261 23.15 3.88 43.89
C LYS A 261 24.01 2.93 43.07
N PHE A 262 23.52 2.51 41.91
CA PHE A 262 24.24 1.64 40.99
C PHE A 262 25.52 2.33 40.49
N ILE A 263 25.43 3.58 40.03
CA ILE A 263 26.61 4.35 39.61
C ILE A 263 27.61 4.50 40.76
N SER A 264 27.12 4.83 41.96
CA SER A 264 27.97 4.98 43.14
C SER A 264 28.68 3.67 43.52
N LEU A 265 27.95 2.55 43.43
CA LEU A 265 28.48 1.22 43.72
C LEU A 265 29.51 0.81 42.68
N SER A 266 29.21 0.93 41.38
CA SER A 266 30.17 0.61 40.32
C SER A 266 31.43 1.48 40.37
N TYR A 267 31.31 2.74 40.80
CA TYR A 267 32.47 3.59 41.03
C TYR A 267 33.34 3.08 42.19
N LEU A 268 32.71 2.72 43.32
CA LEU A 268 33.43 2.18 44.48
C LEU A 268 34.06 0.82 44.19
N GLU A 269 33.37 -0.06 43.46
CA GLU A 269 33.91 -1.33 42.98
C GLU A 269 35.16 -1.11 42.13
N ASN A 270 35.11 -0.20 41.15
CA ASN A 270 36.29 0.12 40.33
C ASN A 270 37.45 0.70 41.16
N GLN A 271 37.18 1.55 42.15
CA GLN A 271 38.22 2.07 43.03
C GLN A 271 38.87 0.97 43.88
N LEU A 272 38.08 -0.02 44.31
CA LEU A 272 38.55 -1.16 45.07
C LEU A 272 39.42 -2.06 44.19
N ASP A 273 38.99 -2.34 42.96
CA ASP A 273 39.77 -3.08 41.97
C ASP A 273 41.10 -2.38 41.62
N ASP A 274 41.12 -1.05 41.52
CA ASP A 274 42.34 -0.26 41.31
C ASP A 274 43.28 -0.35 42.53
N TYR A 275 42.74 -0.32 43.75
CA TYR A 275 43.51 -0.46 44.98
C TYR A 275 44.14 -1.86 45.09
N ASP A 276 43.36 -2.90 44.83
CA ASP A 276 43.82 -4.29 44.87
C ASP A 276 44.89 -4.54 43.81
N ARG A 277 44.73 -3.99 42.59
CA ARG A 277 45.78 -4.01 41.56
C ARG A 277 47.06 -3.35 42.03
N HIS A 278 46.97 -2.18 42.66
CA HIS A 278 48.15 -1.49 43.18
C HIS A 278 48.83 -2.24 44.34
N GLU A 279 48.08 -2.86 45.23
CA GLU A 279 48.65 -3.71 46.28
C GLU A 279 49.32 -4.95 45.69
N GLN A 280 48.72 -5.60 44.69
CA GLN A 280 49.33 -6.71 43.96
C GLN A 280 50.63 -6.30 43.26
N GLU A 281 50.67 -5.13 42.60
CA GLU A 281 51.88 -4.60 41.98
C GLU A 281 52.99 -4.36 43.01
N LYS A 282 52.67 -3.74 44.16
CA LYS A 282 53.67 -3.54 45.24
C LYS A 282 54.17 -4.85 45.82
N MET A 283 53.29 -5.84 45.97
CA MET A 283 53.68 -7.17 46.45
C MET A 283 54.59 -7.83 45.43
N ALA A 284 54.26 -7.80 44.13
CA ALA A 284 55.11 -8.30 43.06
C ALA A 284 56.45 -7.55 42.96
N GLU A 285 56.48 -6.23 43.18
CA GLU A 285 57.72 -5.45 43.23
C GLU A 285 58.60 -5.86 44.42
N ARG A 286 58.00 -6.08 45.60
CA ARG A 286 58.71 -6.58 46.80
C ARG A 286 59.25 -7.98 46.55
N GLU A 287 58.47 -8.87 45.96
CA GLU A 287 58.89 -10.22 45.57
C GLU A 287 59.99 -10.20 44.52
N SER A 288 59.90 -9.34 43.50
CA SER A 288 60.96 -9.18 42.51
C SER A 288 62.24 -8.60 43.14
N ALA A 289 62.12 -7.68 44.10
CA ALA A 289 63.26 -7.13 44.82
C ALA A 289 63.94 -8.16 45.73
N THR A 290 63.16 -8.94 46.48
CA THR A 290 63.71 -10.05 47.29
C THR A 290 64.34 -11.12 46.40
N MET A 291 63.71 -11.47 45.27
CA MET A 291 64.28 -12.42 44.32
C MET A 291 65.57 -11.92 43.67
N ARG A 292 65.65 -10.63 43.28
CA ARG A 292 66.90 -10.01 42.82
C ARG A 292 67.99 -9.98 43.90
N MET A 293 67.61 -9.79 45.17
CA MET A 293 68.56 -9.83 46.29
C MET A 293 69.07 -11.25 46.53
N LEU A 294 68.20 -12.26 46.50
CA LEU A 294 68.56 -13.67 46.55
C LEU A 294 69.46 -14.07 45.36
N GLU A 295 69.16 -13.61 44.15
CA GLU A 295 69.98 -13.85 42.96
C GLU A 295 71.36 -13.16 43.05
N ARG A 296 71.43 -11.96 43.63
CA ARG A 296 72.72 -11.31 43.96
C ARG A 296 73.51 -12.09 45.00
N LEU A 297 72.87 -12.56 46.06
CA LEU A 297 73.54 -13.39 47.06
C LEU A 297 74.05 -14.70 46.45
N ARG A 298 73.25 -15.37 45.61
CA ARG A 298 73.65 -16.58 44.89
C ARG A 298 74.81 -16.35 43.92
N THR A 299 74.85 -15.18 43.26
CA THR A 299 75.96 -14.82 42.36
C THR A 299 77.21 -14.34 43.10
N GLU A 300 77.07 -13.76 44.29
CA GLU A 300 78.16 -13.39 45.20
C GLU A 300 78.73 -14.62 45.90
N GLU A 301 77.90 -15.60 46.26
CA GLU A 301 78.26 -16.93 46.72
C GLU A 301 78.94 -17.75 45.62
N ASN A 302 78.46 -17.71 44.37
CA ASN A 302 79.16 -18.31 43.23
C ASN A 302 80.46 -17.57 42.83
N ARG A 303 80.64 -16.30 43.23
CA ARG A 303 81.89 -15.55 43.06
C ARG A 303 82.90 -15.82 44.18
N LEU A 304 82.43 -16.07 45.39
CA LEU A 304 83.24 -16.45 46.55
C LEU A 304 83.49 -17.97 46.62
N GLY A 305 82.67 -18.77 45.93
CA GLY A 305 82.78 -20.23 45.74
C GLY A 305 83.75 -20.66 44.64
N SER A 306 84.68 -19.79 44.23
CA SER A 306 85.88 -20.13 43.43
C SER A 306 87.12 -20.25 44.32
N ALA A 307 86.95 -20.72 45.56
CA ALA A 307 87.98 -21.35 46.37
C ALA A 307 87.32 -22.16 47.48
N ALA A 308 87.41 -23.49 47.34
CA ALA A 308 87.00 -24.53 48.28
C ALA A 308 85.51 -24.96 48.23
N GLU A 309 85.27 -25.92 47.32
CA GLU A 309 84.70 -27.25 47.62
C GLU A 309 84.97 -27.66 49.10
N ASP A 310 84.10 -28.37 49.81
CA ASP A 310 83.43 -29.61 49.39
C ASP A 310 82.48 -30.09 50.52
N SER A 311 81.53 -30.93 50.13
CA SER A 311 80.95 -32.06 50.91
C SER A 311 80.05 -31.70 52.10
N ASP A 312 78.91 -32.34 52.36
CA ASP A 312 78.11 -33.42 51.74
C ASP A 312 76.82 -33.35 52.60
N ASP A 313 75.61 -33.32 52.04
CA ASP A 313 74.89 -34.44 51.41
C ASP A 313 73.99 -35.22 52.39
N SER A 314 72.96 -35.81 51.80
CA SER A 314 71.93 -36.70 52.31
C SER A 314 70.62 -36.02 52.77
N GLU A 315 69.60 -35.94 51.88
CA GLU A 315 68.68 -37.03 51.46
C GLU A 315 67.60 -37.26 52.53
N ASP A 316 66.32 -37.53 52.26
CA ASP A 316 65.49 -37.62 51.06
C ASP A 316 64.05 -37.83 51.56
N ASP A 317 63.13 -37.98 50.61
CA ASP A 317 61.77 -38.53 50.68
C ASP A 317 60.66 -37.50 50.93
N ASP A 318 60.00 -36.98 49.89
CA ASP A 318 59.13 -37.60 48.86
C ASP A 318 57.70 -37.88 49.35
N ASP A 319 56.79 -37.67 48.40
CA ASP A 319 55.38 -38.09 48.33
C ASP A 319 54.41 -37.22 49.16
N ASP A 320 53.30 -36.67 48.65
CA ASP A 320 52.50 -36.98 47.48
C ASP A 320 51.67 -35.74 47.05
N GLU A 321 51.18 -35.84 45.81
CA GLU A 321 50.10 -35.10 45.17
C GLU A 321 48.93 -34.72 46.10
N ASP A 322 48.32 -33.55 45.90
CA ASP A 322 46.87 -33.46 45.70
C ASP A 322 46.48 -32.07 45.14
N ASP A 323 45.91 -32.12 43.95
CA ASP A 323 44.95 -31.15 43.41
C ASP A 323 43.84 -30.91 44.43
N ASP A 324 43.49 -29.65 44.70
CA ASP A 324 42.17 -29.28 45.22
C ASP A 324 41.74 -27.97 44.54
N ASP A 325 41.54 -28.07 43.23
CA ASP A 325 40.76 -27.15 42.38
C ASP A 325 39.25 -27.51 42.41
N ASP A 326 38.74 -28.10 43.51
CA ASP A 326 37.41 -28.74 43.56
C ASP A 326 36.30 -27.92 44.27
N ASP A 327 36.60 -26.77 44.89
CA ASP A 327 35.56 -25.91 45.51
C ASP A 327 34.75 -25.09 44.48
N ASP A 328 35.24 -24.94 43.24
CA ASP A 328 34.55 -24.18 42.19
C ASP A 328 33.61 -25.04 41.33
N GLU A 329 33.78 -26.38 41.29
CA GLU A 329 32.91 -27.25 40.50
C GLU A 329 31.57 -27.57 41.20
N GLU A 330 31.53 -27.62 42.54
CA GLU A 330 30.30 -27.85 43.30
C GLU A 330 29.35 -26.63 43.27
N LEU A 331 29.90 -25.41 43.26
CA LEU A 331 29.14 -24.16 43.09
C LEU A 331 28.54 -24.02 41.68
N LEU A 332 29.24 -24.51 40.65
CA LEU A 332 28.76 -24.50 39.26
C LEU A 332 27.67 -25.55 39.01
N LYS A 333 27.70 -26.70 39.71
CA LYS A 333 26.66 -27.73 39.65
C LYS A 333 25.36 -27.26 40.33
N ASP A 334 25.48 -26.66 41.50
CA ASP A 334 24.32 -26.17 42.27
C ASP A 334 23.64 -24.96 41.59
N MET A 335 24.41 -24.14 40.84
CA MET A 335 23.85 -23.10 39.97
C MET A 335 23.15 -23.65 38.72
N LYS A 336 23.68 -24.71 38.09
CA LYS A 336 23.03 -25.35 36.93
C LYS A 336 21.70 -26.02 37.31
N ASP A 337 21.64 -26.70 38.46
CA ASP A 337 20.41 -27.36 38.92
C ASP A 337 19.32 -26.35 39.30
N LYS A 338 19.69 -25.22 39.93
CA LYS A 338 18.76 -24.10 40.22
C LYS A 338 18.24 -23.42 38.95
N ILE A 339 19.02 -23.38 37.87
CA ILE A 339 18.59 -22.82 36.57
C ILE A 339 17.61 -23.78 35.86
N VAL A 340 17.85 -25.09 35.90
CA VAL A 340 16.95 -26.10 35.31
C VAL A 340 15.60 -26.12 36.04
N GLU A 341 15.57 -26.01 37.37
CA GLU A 341 14.32 -25.99 38.14
C GLU A 341 13.48 -24.71 37.86
N LYS A 342 14.14 -23.57 37.62
CA LYS A 342 13.47 -22.29 37.28
C LYS A 342 12.91 -22.29 35.84
N GLN A 343 13.51 -23.03 34.92
CA GLN A 343 13.01 -23.16 33.54
C GLN A 343 11.84 -24.17 33.45
N GLY A 344 11.85 -25.25 34.24
CA GLY A 344 10.74 -26.21 34.32
C GLY A 344 9.43 -25.60 34.87
N LYS A 345 9.51 -24.67 35.84
CA LYS A 345 8.33 -23.99 36.39
C LYS A 345 7.71 -22.93 35.46
N LYS A 346 8.44 -22.45 34.45
CA LYS A 346 7.91 -21.49 33.45
C LYS A 346 7.13 -22.15 32.31
N SER A 347 7.35 -23.42 32.00
CA SER A 347 6.59 -24.14 30.96
C SER A 347 5.25 -24.70 31.47
N ALA A 348 5.12 -24.99 32.77
CA ALA A 348 3.89 -25.52 33.37
C ALA A 348 2.77 -24.47 33.62
N GLY A 349 3.07 -23.17 33.47
CA GLY A 349 2.13 -22.07 33.76
C GLY A 349 1.30 -21.56 32.57
N LYS A 350 1.49 -22.11 31.36
CA LYS A 350 0.70 -21.76 30.16
C LYS A 350 -0.05 -22.98 29.63
N GLY A 351 -1.02 -23.44 30.39
CA GLY A 351 -1.89 -24.55 30.01
C GLY A 351 -3.04 -24.71 31.00
N GLY A 352 -3.93 -23.72 31.06
CA GLY A 352 -5.05 -23.76 32.00
C GLY A 352 -6.05 -22.64 31.78
N GLN A 353 -6.97 -22.91 30.85
CA GLN A 353 -8.29 -22.30 30.61
C GLN A 353 -8.37 -20.86 30.07
#